data_AF-A0A9R1VAB8-F1
#
_entry.id   AF-A0A9R1VAB8-F1
#
_cell.length_a   1.000
_cell.length_b   1.000
_cell.length_c   1.000
_cell.angle_alpha   90.00
_cell.angle_beta   90.00
_cell.angle_gamma   90.00
#
_symmetry.space_group_name_H-M   'P 1'
#
loop_
_entity.id
_entity.type
_entity.pdbx_description
1 polymer ?
#
loop_
_entity_poly.entity_id
_entity_poly.type
_entity_poly.pdbx_seq_one_letter_code
_entity_poly.pdbx_strand_id
1 'polypeptide(L)'
;MKEVDVVDHILLDCPLLFDTLVWIFNWCDILFQIFLSISDFVNFAATRGNYPKERKIFLAICYAYLRCVWKARNGVWFNRLQVNSSKLADNVISFIFNLMKRKGNFDNYK
;
A
#
# COMPACT_ATOMS: atom_id res chain seq x y z
N MET A 1 -8.41 28.71 2.19
CA MET A 1 -7.30 28.31 3.10
C MET A 1 -6.18 27.70 2.27
N LYS A 2 -4.92 27.78 2.70
CA LYS A 2 -3.91 26.81 2.22
C LYS A 2 -4.12 25.55 3.02
N GLU A 3 -4.67 24.51 2.39
CA GLU A 3 -4.54 23.16 2.92
C GLU A 3 -3.04 22.86 2.94
N VAL A 4 -2.51 22.54 4.12
CA VAL A 4 -1.16 22.01 4.21
C VAL A 4 -1.26 20.59 3.67
N ASP A 5 -0.64 20.36 2.52
CA ASP A 5 -0.46 19.05 1.89
C ASP A 5 0.44 18.17 2.79
N VAL A 6 -0.08 17.78 3.96
CA VAL A 6 0.54 16.79 4.83
C VAL A 6 0.50 15.46 4.07
N VAL A 7 1.64 14.77 4.03
CA VAL A 7 1.80 13.54 3.24
C VAL A 7 0.73 12.50 3.62
N ASP A 8 0.27 12.50 4.87
CA ASP A 8 -0.82 11.68 5.40
C ASP A 8 -2.18 11.97 4.72
N HIS A 9 -2.61 13.24 4.62
CA HIS A 9 -3.81 13.61 3.85
C HIS A 9 -3.71 13.20 2.37
N ILE A 10 -2.50 13.30 1.80
CA ILE A 10 -2.24 12.88 0.42
C ILE A 10 -2.34 11.36 0.25
N LEU A 11 -1.82 10.55 1.17
CA LEU A 11 -1.70 9.10 0.97
C LEU A 11 -2.75 8.24 1.65
N LEU A 12 -3.51 8.78 2.62
CA LEU A 12 -4.51 8.03 3.39
C LEU A 12 -5.93 8.62 3.27
N ASP A 13 -6.06 9.95 3.26
CA ASP A 13 -7.35 10.63 3.47
C ASP A 13 -8.16 10.93 2.19
N CYS A 14 -7.86 10.23 1.09
CA CYS A 14 -8.63 10.30 -0.14
C CYS A 14 -9.53 9.06 -0.25
N PRO A 15 -10.86 9.19 -0.51
CA PRO A 15 -11.79 8.05 -0.54
C PRO A 15 -11.34 6.91 -1.47
N LEU A 16 -10.79 7.26 -2.64
CA LEU A 16 -10.22 6.29 -3.60
C LEU A 16 -9.09 5.44 -2.98
N LEU A 17 -8.27 6.06 -2.13
CA LEU A 17 -7.12 5.45 -1.48
C LEU A 17 -7.54 4.59 -0.29
N PHE A 18 -8.55 5.04 0.45
CA PHE A 18 -9.24 4.29 1.49
C PHE A 18 -9.86 3.01 0.93
N ASP A 19 -10.67 3.12 -0.14
CA ASP A 19 -11.27 1.95 -0.82
C ASP A 19 -10.21 0.95 -1.28
N THR A 20 -9.09 1.46 -1.82
CA THR A 20 -7.97 0.62 -2.25
C THR A 20 -7.33 -0.13 -1.08
N LEU A 21 -7.19 0.51 0.09
CA LEU A 21 -6.69 -0.15 1.30
C LEU A 21 -7.67 -1.20 1.82
N VAL A 22 -8.97 -0.90 1.86
CA VAL A 22 -10.00 -1.88 2.23
C VAL A 22 -9.92 -3.12 1.33
N TRP A 23 -9.80 -2.94 0.01
CA TRP A 23 -9.56 -4.04 -0.94
C TRP A 23 -8.31 -4.87 -0.61
N ILE A 24 -7.19 -4.22 -0.30
CA ILE A 24 -5.92 -4.90 0.02
C ILE A 24 -5.99 -5.64 1.36
N PHE A 25 -6.63 -5.05 2.38
CA PHE A 25 -6.79 -5.67 3.69
C PHE A 25 -7.73 -6.88 3.61
N ASN A 26 -8.83 -6.77 2.87
CA ASN A 26 -9.71 -7.90 2.57
C ASN A 26 -8.99 -9.02 1.80
N TRP A 27 -8.16 -8.67 0.79
CA TRP A 27 -7.35 -9.65 0.05
C TRP A 27 -6.33 -10.38 0.93
N CYS A 28 -5.84 -9.73 1.99
CA CYS A 28 -4.91 -10.33 2.94
C CYS A 28 -5.61 -11.06 4.11
N ASP A 29 -6.95 -11.11 4.15
CA ASP A 29 -7.79 -11.61 5.24
C ASP A 29 -7.56 -10.90 6.60
N ILE A 30 -7.62 -9.57 6.58
CA ILE A 30 -7.28 -8.71 7.72
C ILE A 30 -8.39 -7.70 7.98
N LEU A 31 -8.81 -7.58 9.24
CA LEU A 31 -9.66 -6.49 9.71
C LEU A 31 -9.00 -5.14 9.41
N PHE A 32 -9.64 -4.37 8.54
CA PHE A 32 -9.22 -3.01 8.20
C PHE A 32 -9.22 -2.11 9.44
N GLN A 33 -8.20 -1.25 9.54
CA GLN A 33 -8.06 -0.25 10.59
C GLN A 33 -7.86 1.12 9.93
N ILE A 34 -8.41 2.17 10.56
CA ILE A 34 -8.22 3.54 10.09
C ILE A 34 -6.86 4.03 10.59
N PHE A 35 -6.00 4.48 9.68
CA PHE A 35 -4.69 5.03 10.00
C PHE A 35 -4.73 6.54 9.82
N LEU A 36 -4.32 7.29 10.86
CA LEU A 36 -4.27 8.75 10.83
C LEU A 36 -2.93 9.29 10.31
N SER A 37 -1.88 8.45 10.31
CA SER A 37 -0.60 8.76 9.69
C SER A 37 0.04 7.56 8.98
N ILE A 38 0.93 7.85 8.04
CA ILE A 38 1.79 6.87 7.37
C ILE A 38 2.74 6.20 8.38
N SER A 39 3.13 6.92 9.43
CA SER A 39 3.87 6.35 10.56
C SER A 39 3.08 5.22 11.21
N ASP A 40 1.81 5.46 11.56
CA ASP A 40 0.94 4.43 12.16
C ASP A 40 0.73 3.25 11.22
N PHE A 41 0.53 3.52 9.92
CA PHE A 41 0.38 2.48 8.89
C PHE A 41 1.62 1.58 8.76
N VAL A 42 2.82 2.17 8.72
CA VAL A 42 4.08 1.42 8.62
C VAL A 42 4.43 0.74 9.94
N ASN A 43 4.14 1.36 11.08
CA ASN A 43 4.35 0.76 12.40
C ASN A 43 3.43 -0.43 12.63
N PHE A 44 2.14 -0.33 12.28
CA PHE A 44 1.19 -1.44 12.26
C PHE A 44 1.68 -2.59 11.37
N ALA A 45 2.20 -2.27 10.19
CA ALA A 45 2.78 -3.28 9.30
C ALA A 45 4.04 -3.93 9.89
N ALA A 46 4.84 -3.20 10.68
CA ALA A 46 6.03 -3.69 11.34
C ALA A 46 5.75 -4.49 12.64
N THR A 47 4.61 -4.27 13.29
CA THR A 47 4.15 -5.05 14.46
C THR A 47 3.28 -6.25 14.08
N ARG A 48 2.85 -6.36 12.81
CA ARG A 48 1.98 -7.45 12.36
C ARG A 48 2.67 -8.81 12.35
N GLY A 49 2.08 -9.74 13.10
CA GLY A 49 2.34 -11.18 13.06
C GLY A 49 3.53 -11.62 13.91
N ASN A 50 3.41 -12.81 14.52
CA ASN A 50 4.51 -13.42 15.27
C ASN A 50 5.62 -13.96 14.36
N TYR A 51 5.33 -14.19 13.07
CA TYR A 51 6.26 -14.79 12.12
C TYR A 51 7.01 -13.73 11.27
N PRO A 52 8.36 -13.72 11.29
CA PRO A 52 9.15 -12.75 10.53
C PRO A 52 8.94 -12.78 9.01
N LYS A 53 8.52 -13.93 8.43
CA LYS A 53 8.22 -14.04 6.99
C LYS A 53 6.93 -13.28 6.63
N GLU A 54 5.85 -13.49 7.37
CA GLU A 54 4.56 -12.80 7.17
C GLU A 54 4.71 -11.28 7.32
N ARG A 55 5.37 -10.83 8.39
CA ARG A 55 5.69 -9.42 8.63
C ARG A 55 6.45 -8.77 7.46
N LYS A 56 7.44 -9.46 6.89
CA LYS A 56 8.19 -8.98 5.71
C LYS A 56 7.32 -8.89 4.45
N ILE A 57 6.39 -9.82 4.25
CA ILE A 57 5.45 -9.81 3.12
C ILE A 57 4.45 -8.66 3.30
N PHE A 58 3.85 -8.49 4.48
CA PHE A 58 2.89 -7.43 4.74
C PHE A 58 3.51 -6.03 4.66
N LEU A 59 4.72 -5.84 5.22
CA LEU A 59 5.50 -4.60 4.99
C LEU A 59 5.73 -4.34 3.50
N ALA A 60 6.08 -5.37 2.71
CA ALA A 60 6.25 -5.20 1.27
C ALA A 60 4.95 -4.75 0.59
N ILE A 61 3.79 -5.31 0.97
CA ILE A 61 2.46 -4.91 0.48
C ILE A 61 2.19 -3.44 0.80
N CYS A 62 2.43 -3.00 2.05
CA CYS A 62 2.28 -1.59 2.45
C CYS A 62 3.19 -0.64 1.63
N TYR A 63 4.45 -0.99 1.40
CA TYR A 63 5.35 -0.19 0.55
C TYR A 63 4.95 -0.21 -0.94
N ALA A 64 4.43 -1.34 -1.45
CA ALA A 64 3.92 -1.44 -2.82
C ALA A 64 2.67 -0.59 -3.02
N TYR A 65 1.77 -0.58 -2.03
CA TYR A 65 0.62 0.32 -1.97
C TYR A 65 1.06 1.78 -2.06
N LEU A 66 1.90 2.26 -1.13
CA LEU A 66 2.38 3.64 -1.12
C LEU A 66 3.03 4.05 -2.46
N ARG A 67 3.80 3.14 -3.07
CA ARG A 67 4.41 3.34 -4.40
C ARG A 67 3.37 3.44 -5.52
N CYS A 68 2.36 2.57 -5.54
CA CYS A 68 1.29 2.61 -6.54
C CYS A 68 0.43 3.87 -6.39
N VAL A 69 0.09 4.27 -5.15
CA VAL A 69 -0.60 5.53 -4.86
C VAL A 69 0.19 6.73 -5.36
N TRP A 70 1.48 6.82 -5.02
CA TRP A 70 2.36 7.89 -5.48
C TRP A 70 2.42 7.97 -7.01
N LYS A 71 2.56 6.82 -7.70
CA LYS A 71 2.52 6.76 -9.16
C LYS A 71 1.17 7.19 -9.73
N ALA A 72 0.07 6.78 -9.10
CA ALA A 72 -1.29 7.10 -9.52
C ALA A 72 -1.58 8.60 -9.40
N ARG A 73 -1.28 9.23 -8.26
CA ARG A 73 -1.44 10.69 -8.06
C ARG A 73 -0.63 11.50 -9.07
N ASN A 74 0.64 11.13 -9.31
CA ASN A 74 1.45 11.75 -10.35
C ASN A 74 0.83 11.54 -11.76
N GLY A 75 0.22 10.39 -12.02
CA GLY A 75 -0.54 10.13 -13.24
C GLY A 75 -1.78 11.03 -13.41
N VAL A 76 -2.49 11.35 -12.32
CA VAL A 76 -3.61 12.30 -12.32
C VAL A 76 -3.11 13.71 -12.62
N TRP A 77 -2.10 14.19 -11.89
CA TRP A 77 -1.61 15.57 -12.02
C TRP A 77 -0.90 15.85 -13.35
N PHE A 78 0.00 14.97 -13.79
CA PHE A 78 0.79 15.22 -15.01
C PHE A 78 0.11 14.71 -16.29
N ASN A 79 -0.68 13.63 -16.22
CA ASN A 79 -1.23 12.95 -17.41
C ASN A 79 -2.77 12.89 -17.43
N ARG A 80 -3.47 13.53 -16.48
CA ARG A 80 -4.95 13.54 -16.36
C ARG A 80 -5.60 12.15 -16.37
N LEU A 81 -4.88 11.13 -15.91
CA LEU A 81 -5.37 9.75 -15.90
C LEU A 81 -6.49 9.58 -14.85
N GLN A 82 -7.57 8.90 -15.22
CA GLN A 82 -8.55 8.42 -14.25
C GLN A 82 -8.00 7.20 -13.51
N VAL A 83 -8.15 7.19 -12.19
CA VAL A 83 -7.72 6.10 -11.31
C VAL A 83 -8.95 5.53 -10.62
N ASN A 84 -9.08 4.19 -10.67
CA ASN A 84 -10.13 3.43 -9.98
C ASN A 84 -9.47 2.61 -8.86
N SER A 85 -10.12 2.47 -7.71
CA SER A 85 -9.60 1.80 -6.51
C SER A 85 -9.33 0.32 -6.75
N SER A 86 -10.24 -0.40 -7.45
CA SER A 86 -10.03 -1.80 -7.84
C SER A 86 -8.79 -1.96 -8.71
N LYS A 87 -8.68 -1.17 -9.78
CA LYS A 87 -7.52 -1.16 -10.68
C LYS A 87 -6.23 -0.76 -9.95
N LEU A 88 -6.31 0.07 -8.90
CA LEU A 88 -5.15 0.42 -8.08
C LEU A 88 -4.73 -0.75 -7.19
N ALA A 89 -5.69 -1.48 -6.59
CA ALA A 89 -5.44 -2.70 -5.84
C ALA A 89 -4.83 -3.81 -6.74
N ASP A 90 -5.37 -4.02 -7.94
CA ASP A 90 -4.82 -4.96 -8.94
C ASP A 90 -3.36 -4.65 -9.28
N ASN A 91 -3.02 -3.36 -9.41
CA ASN A 91 -1.64 -2.92 -9.64
C ASN A 91 -0.72 -3.22 -8.45
N VAL A 92 -1.20 -3.07 -7.21
CA VAL A 92 -0.45 -3.42 -5.98
C VAL A 92 -0.23 -4.93 -5.90
N ILE A 93 -1.29 -5.72 -6.06
CA ILE A 93 -1.24 -7.19 -6.05
C ILE A 93 -0.28 -7.69 -7.15
N SER A 94 -0.41 -7.17 -8.37
CA SER A 94 0.49 -7.48 -9.50
C SER A 94 1.93 -7.07 -9.23
N PHE A 95 2.16 -5.90 -8.61
CA PHE A 95 3.51 -5.47 -8.23
C PHE A 95 4.11 -6.42 -7.18
N ILE A 96 3.31 -6.88 -6.22
CA ILE A 96 3.75 -7.81 -5.17
C ILE A 96 4.04 -9.21 -5.72
N PHE A 97 3.20 -9.77 -6.58
CA PHE A 97 3.52 -11.03 -7.26
C PHE A 97 4.80 -10.92 -8.11
N ASN A 98 4.99 -9.81 -8.83
CA ASN A 98 6.24 -9.57 -9.57
C ASN A 98 7.44 -9.38 -8.64
N LEU A 99 7.28 -8.72 -7.49
CA LEU A 99 8.32 -8.56 -6.49
C LEU A 99 8.71 -9.93 -5.91
N MET A 100 7.74 -10.75 -5.50
CA MET A 100 7.97 -12.10 -4.98
C MET A 100 8.61 -13.02 -6.03
N LYS A 101 8.14 -12.99 -7.28
CA LYS A 101 8.74 -13.74 -8.40
C LYS A 101 10.20 -13.37 -8.66
N ARG A 102 10.56 -12.07 -8.58
CA ARG A 102 11.96 -11.61 -8.64
C ARG A 102 12.74 -11.91 -7.35
N LYS A 103 12.05 -11.99 -6.21
CA LYS A 103 12.58 -12.33 -4.88
C LYS A 103 12.58 -13.84 -4.58
N GLY A 104 12.44 -14.72 -5.57
CA GLY A 104 12.63 -16.17 -5.41
C GLY A 104 14.01 -16.58 -4.84
N ASN A 105 14.94 -15.63 -4.69
CA ASN A 105 16.21 -15.75 -3.97
C ASN A 105 16.14 -15.41 -2.45
N PHE A 106 14.97 -15.18 -1.85
CA PHE A 106 14.88 -14.86 -0.41
C PHE A 106 15.06 -16.06 0.54
N ASP A 107 15.01 -17.30 0.05
CA ASP A 107 15.36 -18.49 0.84
C ASP A 107 16.88 -18.76 0.91
N ASN A 108 17.72 -17.91 0.28
CA ASN A 108 19.19 -17.98 0.35
C ASN A 108 19.83 -17.19 1.52
N TYR A 109 19.03 -16.74 2.50
CA TYR A 109 19.54 -16.16 3.74
C TYR A 109 19.13 -17.03 4.93
N LYS A 110 20.02 -17.99 5.18
CA LYS A 110 20.04 -18.93 6.31
C LYS A 110 20.57 -18.26 7.58
#